data_AF-A0A1S1HBX3-F1
#
_entry.id   AF-A0A1S1HBX3-F1
#
_cell.length_a   1.000
_cell.length_b   1.000
_cell.length_c   1.000
_cell.angle_alpha   90.00
_cell.angle_beta   90.00
_cell.angle_gamma   90.00
#
_symmetry.space_group_name_H-M   'P 1'
#
loop_
_entity.id
_entity.type
_entity.pdbx_description
1 polymer ?
#
loop_
_entity_poly.entity_id
_entity_poly.type
_entity_poly.pdbx_seq_one_letter_code
_entity_poly.pdbx_strand_id
1 'polypeptide(L)'
;MWRVPATVGEEAAHDITGECRLHYPHENNVICSFDGGKLRLIAENNYDPEGLNLMDEFSDTISAYIAELFDGTIRLVGIEKRVD
;
A
#
# COMPACT_ATOMS: atom_id res chain seq x y z
N MET A 1 7.07 18.82 4.36
CA MET A 1 5.82 18.23 4.89
C MET A 1 5.69 16.86 4.24
N TRP A 2 5.92 15.76 4.97
CA TRP A 2 5.94 14.41 4.38
C TRP A 2 4.52 13.87 4.23
N ARG A 3 3.84 14.21 3.15
CA ARG A 3 2.47 13.79 2.86
C ARG A 3 2.29 13.55 1.38
N VAL A 4 1.48 12.56 1.06
CA VAL A 4 0.98 12.35 -0.30
C VAL A 4 0.11 13.55 -0.69
N PRO A 5 0.30 14.16 -1.88
CA PRO A 5 -0.53 15.28 -2.32
C PRO A 5 -2.01 14.89 -2.35
N ALA A 6 -2.88 15.77 -1.83
CA ALA A 6 -4.31 15.49 -1.75
C ALA A 6 -4.99 15.38 -3.13
N THR A 7 -4.38 15.99 -4.15
CA THR A 7 -4.83 15.97 -5.54
C THR A 7 -4.70 14.59 -6.20
N VAL A 8 -3.81 13.73 -5.70
CA VAL A 8 -3.51 12.42 -6.29
C VAL A 8 -3.81 11.25 -5.36
N GLY A 9 -4.02 11.50 -4.06
CA GLY A 9 -4.12 10.44 -3.06
C GLY A 9 -5.28 9.46 -3.26
N GLU A 10 -6.48 9.95 -3.59
CA GLU A 10 -7.66 9.09 -3.81
C GLU A 10 -7.50 8.21 -5.06
N GLU A 11 -7.04 8.79 -6.17
CA GLU A 11 -6.79 8.07 -7.42
C GLU A 11 -5.67 7.02 -7.24
N ALA A 12 -4.57 7.40 -6.59
CA ALA A 12 -3.49 6.48 -6.27
C ALA A 12 -3.97 5.32 -5.39
N ALA A 13 -4.81 5.55 -4.38
CA ALA A 13 -5.35 4.48 -3.55
C ALA A 13 -6.19 3.49 -4.36
N HIS A 14 -7.02 3.99 -5.27
CA HIS A 14 -7.80 3.16 -6.18
C HIS A 14 -6.90 2.30 -7.09
N ASP A 15 -5.92 2.93 -7.73
CA ASP A 15 -5.07 2.27 -8.71
C ASP A 15 -4.12 1.25 -8.07
N ILE A 16 -3.52 1.59 -6.92
CA ILE A 16 -2.69 0.66 -6.14
C ILE A 16 -3.52 -0.57 -5.72
N THR A 17 -4.78 -0.38 -5.31
CA THR A 17 -5.67 -1.50 -4.98
C THR A 17 -5.89 -2.41 -6.20
N GLY A 18 -6.09 -1.84 -7.38
CA GLY A 18 -6.27 -2.57 -8.63
C GLY A 18 -5.01 -3.34 -9.04
N GLU A 19 -3.87 -2.67 -9.01
CA GLU A 19 -2.58 -3.23 -9.40
C GLU A 19 -2.21 -4.44 -8.53
N CYS A 20 -2.27 -4.28 -7.19
CA CYS A 20 -1.94 -5.38 -6.29
C CYS A 20 -2.86 -6.60 -6.51
N ARG A 21 -4.16 -6.39 -6.73
CA ARG A 21 -5.11 -7.49 -6.99
C ARG A 21 -4.85 -8.20 -8.32
N LEU A 22 -4.36 -7.47 -9.32
CA LEU A 22 -4.09 -8.02 -10.66
C LEU A 22 -2.74 -8.74 -10.72
N HIS A 23 -1.73 -8.19 -10.06
CA HIS A 23 -0.33 -8.60 -10.23
C HIS A 23 0.28 -9.36 -9.05
N TYR A 24 -0.32 -9.30 -7.85
CA TYR A 24 0.16 -10.00 -6.65
C TYR A 24 -0.85 -11.06 -6.18
N PRO A 25 -0.94 -12.22 -6.86
CA PRO A 25 -1.97 -13.24 -6.59
C PRO A 25 -1.85 -13.92 -5.23
N HIS A 26 -0.72 -13.74 -4.54
CA HIS A 26 -0.48 -14.21 -3.17
C HIS A 26 -1.05 -13.27 -2.10
N GLU A 27 -1.41 -12.03 -2.48
CA GLU A 27 -2.07 -11.08 -1.60
C GLU A 27 -3.60 -11.19 -1.72
N ASN A 28 -4.27 -11.34 -0.59
CA ASN A 28 -5.73 -11.46 -0.51
C ASN A 28 -6.34 -10.24 0.18
N ASN A 29 -7.62 -9.97 -0.11
CA ASN A 29 -8.38 -8.90 0.54
C ASN A 29 -7.68 -7.52 0.50
N VAL A 30 -6.92 -7.27 -0.57
CA VAL A 30 -6.10 -6.06 -0.71
C VAL A 30 -6.97 -4.82 -0.77
N ILE A 31 -6.67 -3.83 0.06
CA ILE A 31 -7.30 -2.50 0.07
C ILE A 31 -6.23 -1.45 0.35
N CYS A 32 -6.11 -0.45 -0.52
CA CYS A 32 -5.39 0.78 -0.24
C CYS A 32 -6.40 1.91 0.02
N SER A 33 -6.18 2.69 1.07
CA SER A 33 -7.03 3.85 1.43
C SER A 33 -6.19 5.11 1.56
N PHE A 34 -6.77 6.25 1.19
CA PHE A 34 -6.19 7.58 1.43
C PHE A 34 -6.94 8.30 2.56
N ASP A 35 -6.20 8.82 3.55
CA ASP A 35 -6.75 9.68 4.59
C ASP A 35 -5.70 10.69 5.08
N GLY A 36 -6.06 11.97 5.10
CA GLY A 36 -5.25 13.03 5.70
C GLY A 36 -3.82 13.13 5.15
N GLY A 37 -3.59 12.82 3.86
CA GLY A 37 -2.26 12.84 3.25
C GLY A 37 -1.44 11.57 3.48
N LYS A 38 -2.08 10.45 3.85
CA LYS A 38 -1.45 9.15 4.07
C LYS A 38 -2.16 8.09 3.22
N LEU A 39 -1.37 7.26 2.55
CA LEU A 39 -1.86 6.00 1.99
C LEU A 39 -1.66 4.88 3.02
N ARG A 40 -2.60 3.93 3.06
CA ARG A 40 -2.52 2.73 3.88
C ARG A 40 -2.96 1.52 3.06
N LEU A 41 -2.01 0.63 2.79
CA LEU A 41 -2.25 -0.68 2.20
C LEU A 41 -2.49 -1.72 3.31
N ILE A 42 -3.53 -2.55 3.13
CA ILE A 42 -3.83 -3.71 3.97
C ILE A 42 -4.02 -4.89 3.02
N ALA A 43 -3.41 -6.03 3.35
CA ALA A 43 -3.56 -7.29 2.63
C ALA A 43 -3.44 -8.48 3.60
N GLU A 44 -3.91 -9.65 3.16
CA GLU A 44 -3.80 -10.92 3.87
C GLU A 44 -2.97 -11.91 3.06
N ASN A 45 -1.95 -12.48 3.68
CA ASN A 45 -1.15 -13.54 3.09
C ASN A 45 -0.60 -14.52 4.14
N ASN A 46 0.04 -15.59 3.69
CA ASN A 46 0.60 -16.65 4.54
C ASN A 46 2.12 -16.85 4.35
N TYR A 47 2.79 -15.91 3.67
CA TYR A 47 4.19 -16.06 3.27
C TYR A 47 5.09 -14.90 3.71
N ASP A 48 4.52 -13.76 4.13
CA ASP A 48 5.24 -12.56 4.57
C ASP A 48 4.97 -12.25 6.07
N PRO A 49 5.49 -13.06 7.00
CA PRO A 49 5.18 -12.95 8.42
C PRO A 49 5.72 -11.66 9.07
N GLU A 50 6.63 -10.96 8.40
CA GLU A 50 7.24 -9.70 8.85
C GLU A 50 6.74 -8.49 8.05
N GLY A 51 5.86 -8.68 7.07
CA GLY A 51 5.28 -7.60 6.25
C GLY A 51 6.30 -6.88 5.36
N LEU A 52 7.45 -7.48 5.10
CA LEU A 52 8.54 -6.86 4.34
C LEU A 52 8.28 -6.90 2.84
N ASN A 53 7.72 -7.99 2.33
CA ASN A 53 7.38 -8.12 0.91
C ASN A 53 6.23 -7.18 0.55
N LEU A 54 5.18 -7.13 1.36
CA LEU A 54 4.06 -6.22 1.14
C LEU A 54 4.50 -4.75 1.17
N MET A 55 5.47 -4.41 2.04
CA MET A 55 6.04 -3.07 2.11
C MET A 55 6.82 -2.70 0.85
N ASP A 56 7.56 -3.65 0.27
CA ASP A 56 8.33 -3.48 -0.97
C ASP A 56 7.38 -3.28 -2.17
N GLU A 57 6.41 -4.18 -2.33
CA GLU A 57 5.35 -4.08 -3.35
C GLU A 57 4.56 -2.77 -3.25
N PHE A 58 4.29 -2.31 -2.03
CA PHE A 58 3.63 -1.01 -1.84
C PHE A 58 4.51 0.16 -2.30
N SER A 59 5.82 0.07 -2.11
CA SER A 59 6.75 1.11 -2.54
C SER A 59 6.86 1.19 -4.07
N ASP A 60 6.83 0.05 -4.75
CA ASP A 60 6.82 -0.05 -6.20
C ASP A 60 5.55 0.57 -6.78
N THR A 61 4.39 0.23 -6.22
CA THR A 61 3.10 0.75 -6.67
C THR A 61 2.94 2.25 -6.40
N ILE A 62 3.43 2.78 -5.27
CA ILE A 62 3.49 4.24 -5.04
C ILE A 62 4.32 4.92 -6.13
N SER A 63 5.49 4.36 -6.46
CA SER A 63 6.40 4.91 -7.45
C SER A 63 5.81 4.87 -8.87
N ALA A 64 5.00 3.86 -9.17
CA ALA A 64 4.33 3.71 -10.46
C ALA A 64 3.13 4.65 -10.64
N TYR A 65 2.32 4.85 -9.59
CA TYR A 65 1.02 5.54 -9.70
C TYR A 65 1.01 6.99 -9.21
N ILE A 66 2.07 7.45 -8.54
CA ILE A 66 2.18 8.84 -8.12
C ILE A 66 3.29 9.53 -8.91
N ALA A 67 2.91 10.18 -10.00
CA ALA A 67 3.85 10.91 -10.85
C ALA A 67 4.38 12.20 -10.21
N GLU A 68 3.60 12.84 -9.32
CA GLU A 68 4.04 14.02 -8.58
C GLU A 68 5.06 13.63 -7.52
N LEU A 69 6.27 14.19 -7.58
CA LEU A 69 7.29 13.92 -6.57
C LEU A 69 6.88 14.51 -5.21
N PHE A 70 6.98 13.70 -4.17
CA PHE A 70 6.76 14.12 -2.79
C PHE A 70 7.77 13.45 -1.87
N ASP A 71 8.13 14.13 -0.78
CA ASP A 71 8.90 13.51 0.29
C ASP A 71 7.99 12.61 1.13
N GLY A 72 8.41 11.36 1.36
CA GLY A 72 7.63 10.38 2.10
C GLY A 72 8.50 9.35 2.82
N THR A 73 7.87 8.61 3.73
CA THR A 73 8.44 7.40 4.33
C THR A 73 7.38 6.33 4.38
N ILE A 74 7.78 5.08 4.17
CA ILE A 74 6.92 3.91 4.36
C ILE A 74 7.31 3.27 5.69
N ARG A 75 6.32 2.79 6.43
CA ARG A 75 6.54 2.00 7.63
C ARG A 75 5.44 0.95 7.75
N LEU A 76 5.81 -0.21 8.28
CA LEU A 76 4.84 -1.19 8.74
C LEU A 76 4.05 -0.64 9.94
N VAL A 77 2.73 -0.71 9.88
CA VAL A 77 1.83 -0.23 10.96
C VAL A 77 1.29 -1.34 11.85
N GLY A 78 1.28 -2.59 11.39
CA GLY A 78 0.82 -3.74 12.16
C GLY A 78 0.83 -5.04 11.35
N ILE A 79 0.89 -6.15 12.06
CA ILE A 79 0.68 -7.51 11.54
C ILE A 79 -0.30 -8.19 12.48
N GLU A 80 -1.36 -8.75 11.91
CA GLU A 80 -2.35 -9.53 12.66
C GLU A 80 -2.21 -10.99 12.25
N LYS A 81 -1.79 -11.84 13.18
CA LYS A 81 -1.78 -13.29 12.96
C LYS A 81 -3.19 -13.80 13.18
N ARG A 82 -3.78 -14.44 12.17
CA ARG A 82 -4.98 -15.24 12.40
C ARG A 82 -4.60 -16.38 13.34
N VAL A 83 -5.22 -16.37 14.51
CA VAL A 83 -5.19 -17.51 15.43
C VAL A 83 -6.45 -18.29 15.12
N ASP A 84 -6.26 -19.48 14.57
CA ASP A 84 -7.30 -20.48 14.33
C ASP A 84 -7.79 -21.13 15.63
#